data_AF-A0A3A4QAV8-F1
#
_entry.id   AF-A0A3A4QAV8-F1
#
_cell.length_a   1.000
_cell.length_b   1.000
_cell.length_c   1.000
_cell.angle_alpha   90.00
_cell.angle_beta   90.00
_cell.angle_gamma   90.00
#
_symmetry.space_group_name_H-M   'P 1'
#
loop_
_entity.id
_entity.type
_entity.pdbx_description
1 polymer ?
#
loop_
_entity_poly.entity_id
_entity_poly.type
_entity_poly.pdbx_seq_one_letter_code
_entity_poly.pdbx_strand_id
1 'polypeptide(L)' 'MTTHFSKWAAKQKIPKRELAIAFAELAAGNFEANLGGNLYKKRIHLEDQGKGGGERTILCYKK' A
#
# COMPACT_ATOMS: atom_id res chain seq x y z
N MET A 1 -1.26 11.27 -6.28
CA MET A 1 -2.23 10.48 -5.49
C MET A 1 -3.64 10.84 -5.98
N THR A 2 -4.44 9.89 -6.45
CA THR A 2 -5.79 10.19 -6.97
C THR A 2 -6.77 10.45 -5.82
N THR A 3 -7.81 11.24 -6.06
CA THR A 3 -8.84 11.54 -5.05
C THR A 3 -9.55 10.28 -4.53
N HIS A 4 -9.76 9.29 -5.42
CA HIS A 4 -10.32 7.99 -5.06
C HIS A 4 -9.40 7.22 -4.13
N PHE A 5 -8.09 7.18 -4.43
CA PHE A 5 -7.10 6.51 -3.57
C PHE A 5 -6.99 7.17 -2.20
N SER A 6 -6.99 8.50 -2.14
CA SER A 6 -6.94 9.22 -0.85
C SER A 6 -8.17 8.93 0.02
N LYS A 7 -9.38 8.89 -0.57
CA LYS A 7 -10.61 8.52 0.15
C LYS A 7 -10.57 7.07 0.63
N TRP A 8 -10.11 6.15 -0.21
CA TRP A 8 -9.94 4.76 0.18
C TRP A 8 -8.95 4.61 1.34
N ALA A 9 -7.77 5.22 1.25
CA ALA A 9 -6.75 5.15 2.29
C ALA A 9 -7.25 5.72 3.63
N ALA A 10 -7.98 6.83 3.59
CA ALA A 10 -8.61 7.42 4.76
C ALA A 10 -9.70 6.49 5.36
N LYS A 11 -10.56 5.88 4.52
CA LYS A 11 -11.57 4.90 4.96
C LYS A 11 -10.94 3.68 5.62
N GLN A 12 -9.81 3.23 5.08
CA GLN A 12 -9.03 2.15 5.64
C GLN A 12 -8.29 2.59 6.93
N LYS A 13 -8.18 3.88 7.25
CA LYS A 13 -7.35 4.38 8.36
C LYS A 13 -5.87 4.04 8.16
N ILE A 14 -5.38 4.10 6.92
CA ILE A 14 -3.97 3.91 6.63
C ILE A 14 -3.24 5.24 6.89
N PRO A 15 -2.27 5.29 7.81
CA PRO A 15 -1.49 6.51 8.05
C PRO A 15 -0.71 6.91 6.80
N LYS A 16 -0.56 8.23 6.57
CA LYS A 16 0.26 8.74 5.46
C LYS A 16 1.72 8.26 5.53
N ARG A 17 2.24 8.06 6.74
CA ARG A 17 3.59 7.53 6.98
C ARG A 17 3.76 6.12 6.41
N GLU A 18 2.80 5.23 6.66
CA GLU A 18 2.81 3.87 6.12
C GLU A 18 2.76 3.84 4.60
N LEU A 19 1.97 4.73 3.99
CA LEU A 19 1.96 4.88 2.53
C LEU A 19 3.33 5.33 2.01
N ALA A 20 3.98 6.29 2.66
CA ALA A 20 5.30 6.77 2.25
C ALA A 20 6.36 5.66 2.34
N ILE A 21 6.33 4.85 3.40
CA ILE A 21 7.20 3.68 3.56
C ILE A 21 6.94 2.68 2.44
N ALA A 22 5.68 2.33 2.20
CA ALA A 22 5.30 1.39 1.13
C ALA A 22 5.79 1.86 -0.26
N PHE A 23 5.73 3.16 -0.55
CA PHE A 23 6.26 3.72 -1.79
C PHE A 23 7.80 3.65 -1.86
N ALA A 24 8.50 3.95 -0.76
CA ALA A 24 9.96 3.86 -0.71
C ALA A 24 10.44 2.42 -0.92
N GLU A 25 9.77 1.46 -0.26
CA GLU A 25 10.05 0.03 -0.43
C GLU A 25 9.79 -0.43 -1.87
N LEU A 26 8.69 0.01 -2.46
CA LEU A 26 8.39 -0.31 -3.84
C LEU A 26 9.41 0.28 -4.82
N ALA A 27 9.87 1.51 -4.57
CA ALA A 27 10.95 2.14 -5.35
C ALA A 27 12.28 1.38 -5.22
N ALA A 28 12.53 0.77 -4.05
CA ALA A 28 13.67 -0.11 -3.79
C ALA A 28 13.49 -1.54 -4.33
N GLY A 29 12.34 -1.85 -4.96
CA GLY A 29 12.05 -3.19 -5.51
C GLY A 29 11.52 -4.19 -4.47
N ASN A 30 11.17 -3.74 -3.26
CA ASN A 30 10.59 -4.58 -2.23
C ASN A 30 9.05 -4.62 -2.34
N PHE A 31 8.54 -5.61 -3.07
CA PHE A 31 7.11 -5.85 -3.30
C PHE A 31 6.85 -7.37 -3.37
N GLU A 32 5.63 -7.82 -3.11
CA GLU A 32 5.36 -9.27 -3.12
C GLU A 32 5.16 -9.82 -4.53
N ALA A 33 4.63 -9.02 -5.46
CA ALA A 33 4.50 -9.42 -6.85
C ALA A 33 4.50 -8.23 -7.81
N ASN A 34 5.14 -8.42 -8.97
CA ASN A 34 4.92 -7.59 -10.15
C ASN A 34 3.85 -8.28 -11.00
N LEU A 35 2.70 -7.63 -11.17
CA LEU A 35 1.56 -8.15 -11.93
C LEU A 35 1.63 -7.78 -13.42
N GLY A 36 2.72 -7.13 -13.87
CA GLY A 36 2.89 -6.64 -15.23
C GLY A 36 2.24 -5.27 -15.45
N GLY A 37 2.57 -4.61 -16.57
CA GLY A 37 1.98 -3.30 -16.91
C GLY A 37 2.21 -2.22 -15.86
N ASN A 38 3.36 -2.25 -15.18
CA ASN A 38 3.73 -1.41 -14.05
C ASN A 38 2.80 -1.50 -12.83
N LEU A 39 2.09 -2.62 -12.68
CA LEU A 39 1.24 -2.91 -11.53
C LEU A 39 1.99 -3.78 -10.52
N TYR A 40 2.05 -3.32 -9.28
CA TYR A 40 2.78 -4.00 -8.21
C TYR A 40 1.86 -4.26 -7.02
N LYS A 41 2.01 -5.43 -6.41
CA LYS A 41 1.34 -5.82 -5.18
C LYS A 41 2.27 -5.51 -4.01
N LYS A 42 1.79 -4.71 -3.06
CA LYS A 42 2.50 -4.37 -1.82
C LYS A 42 1.62 -4.62 -0.60
N ARG A 43 2.11 -5.37 0.40
CA ARG A 43 1.44 -5.54 1.70
C ARG A 43 1.92 -4.44 2.64
N ILE A 44 0.96 -3.80 3.31
CA ILE A 44 1.23 -2.82 4.36
C ILE A 44 0.73 -3.36 5.69
N HIS A 45 1.57 -3.21 6.72
CA HIS A 45 1.20 -3.52 8.09
C HIS A 45 0.55 -2.29 8.72
N LEU A 46 -0.47 -2.49 9.54
CA LEU A 46 -1.15 -1.41 10.25
C LEU A 46 -1.06 -1.70 11.73
N GLU A 47 -0.44 -0.78 12.47
CA GLU A 47 -0.15 -0.96 13.91
C GLU A 47 -1.42 -1.12 14.76
N ASP A 48 -2.59 -0.65 14.28
CA ASP A 48 -3.84 -0.58 15.05
C ASP A 48 -4.87 -1.70 14.80
N GLN A 49 -4.50 -2.81 14.16
CA GLN A 49 -5.38 -3.98 14.11
C GLN A 49 -4.70 -5.17 14.78
N GLY A 50 -5.24 -5.58 15.94
CA GLY A 50 -4.77 -6.75 16.68
C GLY A 50 -4.69 -8.02 15.81
N LYS A 51 -4.06 -9.07 16.36
CA LYS A 51 -3.55 -10.32 15.73
C LYS A 51 -4.39 -11.04 14.64
N GLY A 52 -5.61 -10.62 14.31
CA GLY A 52 -6.44 -11.17 13.23
C GLY A 52 -6.88 -10.19 12.13
N GLY A 53 -6.53 -8.90 12.19
CA GLY A 53 -7.11 -7.85 11.34
C GLY A 53 -6.28 -7.41 10.13
N GLY A 54 -5.82 -8.39 9.33
CA GLY A 54 -5.56 -8.24 7.89
C GLY A 54 -4.51 -7.22 7.44
N GLU A 55 -3.31 -7.72 7.12
CA GLU A 55 -2.40 -7.01 6.23
C GLU A 55 -3.13 -6.54 4.97
N ARG A 56 -2.98 -5.26 4.61
CA ARG A 56 -3.70 -4.70 3.46
C ARG A 56 -2.81 -4.75 2.24
N THR A 57 -3.35 -5.28 1.15
CA THR A 57 -2.67 -5.26 -0.14
C THR A 57 -3.03 -3.96 -0.87
N ILE A 58 -2.01 -3.17 -1.18
CA ILE A 58 -2.12 -2.02 -2.07
C ILE A 58 -1.61 -2.43 -3.45
N LEU A 59 -2.37 -2.05 -4.48
CA LEU A 59 -1.90 -2.08 -5.87
C LEU A 59 -1.28 -0.73 -6.20
N CYS A 60 -0.02 -0.75 -6.55
CA CYS A 60 0.76 0.42 -6.91
C CYS A 60 0.97 0.43 -8.42
N TYR A 61 0.65 1.55 -9.06
CA TYR A 61 0.88 1.76 -10.48
C TYR A 61 1.97 2.80 -10.67
N LYS A 62 3.07 2.42 -11.34
CA LYS A 62 4.12 3.36 -11.74
C LYS A 62 3.92 3.70 -13.23
N LYS A 63 3.49 4.92 -13.54
CA LYS A 63 3.43 5.35 -14.95
C LYS A 63 4.84 5.64 -15.46
#